data_AF-A0A9P6DP84-F1
#
_entry.id   AF-A0A9P6DP84-F1
#
_cell.length_a   1.000
_cell.length_b   1.000
_cell.length_c   1.000
_cell.angle_alpha   90.00
_cell.angle_beta   90.00
_cell.angle_gamma   90.00
#
_symmetry.space_group_name_H-M   'P 1'
#
loop_
_entity.id
_entity.type
_entity.pdbx_description
1 polymer ?
#
loop_
_entity_poly.entity_id
_entity_poly.type
_entity_poly.pdbx_seq_one_letter_code
_entity_poly.pdbx_strand_id
1 'polypeptide(L)'
;LSMRGSIPNDAYVPLEIKPDGLLNMDVNQPVWQDANIADFPNGNVPDWLADESVHTNIHMAQEIINCKQDLLRCRAEYSNLCAWFNAEFKATKKAFDVSVGMFQSLFRVMMWY
;
A
#
# COMPACT_ATOMS: atom_id res chain seq x y z
N LEU A 1 5.04 22.89 40.96
CA LEU A 1 3.76 22.24 41.31
C LEU A 1 3.29 21.48 40.09
N SER A 2 3.42 20.15 40.12
CA SER A 2 3.11 19.24 39.01
C SER A 2 1.60 19.20 38.79
N MET A 3 1.13 19.58 37.59
CA MET A 3 -0.25 19.35 37.17
C MET A 3 -0.42 17.86 36.92
N ARG A 4 -0.88 17.12 37.94
CA ARG A 4 -1.42 15.77 37.72
C ARG A 4 -2.71 15.93 36.93
N GLY A 5 -2.66 15.65 35.63
CA GLY A 5 -3.84 15.37 34.83
C GLY A 5 -4.49 14.10 35.37
N SER A 6 -5.35 14.23 36.37
CA SER A 6 -6.20 13.14 36.83
C SER A 6 -7.29 12.93 35.78
N ILE A 7 -7.33 11.71 35.25
CA ILE A 7 -8.44 11.21 34.44
C ILE A 7 -9.73 11.37 35.27
N PRO A 8 -10.80 11.98 34.72
CA PRO A 8 -12.07 12.13 35.43
C PRO A 8 -12.55 10.78 35.96
N ASN A 9 -13.19 10.74 37.14
CA ASN A 9 -13.59 9.48 37.79
C ASN A 9 -14.56 8.62 36.95
N ASP A 10 -15.20 9.21 35.93
CA ASP A 10 -16.12 8.54 35.00
C ASP A 10 -15.48 8.23 33.63
N ALA A 11 -14.18 8.45 33.46
CA ALA A 11 -13.52 8.20 32.20
C ALA A 11 -13.08 6.73 32.11
N TYR A 12 -13.60 6.05 31.09
CA TYR A 12 -13.20 4.70 30.73
C TYR A 12 -11.72 4.69 30.33
N VAL A 13 -10.90 3.94 31.06
CA VAL A 13 -9.50 3.72 30.70
C VAL A 13 -9.48 2.66 29.61
N PRO A 14 -9.01 2.98 28.38
CA PRO A 14 -8.89 1.98 27.32
C PRO A 14 -8.00 0.82 27.77
N LEU A 15 -8.30 -0.40 27.35
CA LEU A 15 -7.44 -1.54 27.61
C LEU A 15 -6.05 -1.31 26.99
N GLU A 16 -5.01 -1.75 27.71
CA GLU A 16 -3.63 -1.65 27.26
C GLU A 16 -3.45 -2.47 25.98
N ILE A 17 -3.22 -1.78 24.85
CA ILE A 17 -3.04 -2.43 23.56
C ILE A 17 -1.60 -2.93 23.47
N LYS A 18 -1.43 -4.26 23.38
CA LYS A 18 -0.11 -4.87 23.26
C LYS A 18 0.52 -4.49 21.90
N PRO A 19 1.78 -4.03 21.88
CA PRO A 19 2.46 -3.63 20.63
C PRO A 19 2.71 -4.79 19.68
N ASP A 20 2.78 -6.02 20.20
CA ASP A 20 2.91 -7.23 19.40
C ASP A 20 1.65 -7.46 18.56
N GLY A 21 1.80 -7.35 17.24
CA GLY A 21 0.71 -7.56 16.29
C GLY A 21 -0.09 -6.31 15.94
N LEU A 22 0.21 -5.13 16.49
CA LEU A 22 -0.47 -3.87 16.15
C LEU A 22 -0.39 -3.52 14.65
N LEU A 23 0.72 -3.93 14.01
CA LEU A 23 0.98 -3.75 12.59
C LEU A 23 0.48 -4.93 11.74
N ASN A 24 0.10 -6.03 12.37
CA ASN A 24 -0.64 -7.12 11.73
C ASN A 24 -2.12 -6.73 11.77
N MET A 25 -2.51 -5.89 10.81
CA MET A 25 -3.85 -5.35 10.66
C MET A 25 -4.83 -6.45 10.21
N ASP A 26 -5.12 -7.38 11.12
CA ASP A 26 -6.22 -8.33 11.00
C ASP A 26 -7.48 -7.65 11.54
N VAL A 27 -8.51 -7.59 10.70
CA VAL A 27 -9.79 -6.92 11.01
C VAL A 27 -10.51 -7.63 12.16
N ASN A 28 -10.15 -8.88 12.47
CA ASN A 28 -10.69 -9.63 13.61
C ASN A 28 -9.99 -9.31 14.94
N GLN A 29 -8.98 -8.44 14.96
CA GLN A 29 -8.27 -8.08 16.19
C GLN A 29 -9.20 -7.37 17.20
N PRO A 30 -9.02 -7.62 18.52
CA PRO A 30 -9.89 -7.05 19.56
C PRO A 30 -9.98 -5.52 19.54
N VAL A 31 -8.97 -4.82 19.00
CA VAL A 31 -8.95 -3.35 18.83
C VAL A 31 -10.06 -2.82 17.91
N TRP A 32 -10.65 -3.69 17.08
CA TRP A 32 -11.78 -3.36 16.20
C TRP A 32 -13.13 -3.83 16.74
N GLN A 33 -13.16 -4.49 17.91
CA GLN A 33 -14.37 -5.04 18.55
C GLN A 33 -14.96 -4.13 19.63
N ASP A 34 -14.57 -2.84 19.66
CA ASP A 34 -15.02 -1.88 20.68
C ASP A 34 -16.50 -1.47 20.56
N ALA A 35 -17.27 -2.04 19.63
CA ALA A 35 -18.72 -1.84 19.57
C ALA A 35 -19.39 -2.72 20.62
N ASN A 36 -19.55 -2.22 21.85
CA ASN A 36 -20.35 -2.91 22.84
C ASN A 36 -21.82 -2.83 22.40
N ILE A 37 -22.55 -3.95 22.42
CA ILE A 37 -23.98 -3.98 22.05
C ILE A 37 -24.79 -2.99 22.91
N ALA A 38 -24.30 -2.70 24.13
CA ALA A 38 -24.83 -1.70 25.05
C ALA A 38 -24.72 -0.24 24.56
N ASP A 39 -23.85 0.06 23.60
CA ASP A 39 -23.65 1.41 23.05
C ASP A 39 -24.72 1.76 22.00
N PHE A 40 -25.50 0.78 21.54
CA PHE A 40 -26.58 1.00 20.59
C PHE A 40 -27.91 1.29 21.31
N PRO A 41 -28.57 2.43 21.04
CA PRO A 41 -29.84 2.76 21.65
C PRO A 41 -30.88 1.68 21.32
N ASN A 42 -31.51 1.13 22.37
CA ASN A 42 -32.49 0.04 22.32
C ASN A 42 -31.95 -1.36 21.94
N GLY A 43 -30.63 -1.57 21.92
CA GLY A 43 -30.03 -2.86 21.55
C GLY A 43 -30.17 -3.21 20.07
N ASN A 44 -30.59 -2.26 19.24
CA ASN A 44 -30.66 -2.43 17.79
C ASN A 44 -29.29 -2.18 17.16
N VAL A 45 -28.55 -3.26 16.99
CA VAL A 45 -27.26 -3.26 16.30
C VAL A 45 -27.49 -3.09 14.79
N PRO A 46 -26.74 -2.23 14.08
CA PRO A 46 -26.84 -2.09 12.64
C PRO A 46 -26.53 -3.39 11.90
N ASP A 47 -27.22 -3.65 10.79
CA ASP A 47 -27.05 -4.89 10.01
C ASP A 47 -25.61 -5.08 9.48
N TRP A 48 -24.88 -4.00 9.19
CA TRP A 48 -23.46 -4.11 8.78
C TRP A 48 -22.54 -4.69 9.88
N LEU A 49 -23.00 -4.70 11.13
CA LEU A 49 -22.30 -5.22 12.30
C LEU A 49 -22.91 -6.55 12.80
N ALA A 50 -24.22 -6.75 12.65
CA ALA A 50 -24.93 -7.92 13.16
C ALA A 50 -25.23 -9.01 12.12
N ASP A 51 -25.29 -8.66 10.83
CA ASP A 51 -25.62 -9.56 9.72
C ASP A 51 -24.35 -9.94 8.95
N GLU A 52 -23.93 -11.20 9.08
CA GLU A 52 -22.78 -11.77 8.39
C GLU A 52 -22.93 -11.70 6.85
N SER A 53 -24.16 -11.76 6.34
CA SER A 53 -24.41 -11.63 4.90
C SER A 53 -24.14 -10.21 4.42
N VAL A 54 -24.51 -9.18 5.21
CA VAL A 54 -24.21 -7.78 4.90
C VAL A 54 -22.70 -7.54 4.96
N HIS A 55 -22.03 -8.06 5.99
CA HIS A 55 -20.58 -7.96 6.11
C HIS A 55 -19.86 -8.59 4.91
N THR A 56 -20.26 -9.81 4.53
CA THR A 56 -19.72 -10.53 3.37
C THR A 56 -19.93 -9.76 2.07
N ASN A 57 -21.12 -9.20 1.87
CA ASN A 57 -21.44 -8.41 0.68
C ASN A 57 -20.64 -7.11 0.59
N ILE A 58 -20.41 -6.42 1.72
CA ILE A 58 -19.55 -5.23 1.78
C ILE A 58 -18.12 -5.59 1.38
N HIS A 59 -17.58 -6.69 1.92
CA HIS A 59 -16.25 -7.16 1.58
C HIS A 59 -16.12 -7.47 0.08
N MET A 60 -17.06 -8.23 -0.49
CA MET A 60 -17.07 -8.54 -1.92
C MET A 60 -17.15 -7.28 -2.79
N ALA A 61 -17.98 -6.31 -2.42
CA ALA A 61 -18.08 -5.04 -3.14
C ALA A 61 -16.76 -4.27 -3.10
N GLN A 62 -16.08 -4.24 -1.95
CA GLN A 62 -14.79 -3.58 -1.80
C GLN A 62 -13.69 -4.30 -2.61
N GLU A 63 -13.66 -5.63 -2.59
CA GLU A 63 -12.72 -6.42 -3.39
C GLU A 63 -12.87 -6.14 -4.89
N ILE A 64 -14.10 -6.04 -5.39
CA ILE A 64 -14.34 -5.71 -6.80
C ILE A 64 -13.79 -4.31 -7.13
N ILE A 65 -13.97 -3.33 -6.25
CA ILE A 65 -13.45 -1.97 -6.43
C ILE A 65 -11.92 -1.98 -6.41
N ASN A 66 -11.31 -2.65 -5.43
CA ASN A 66 -9.87 -2.78 -5.29
C ASN A 66 -9.26 -3.44 -6.53
N CYS A 67 -9.81 -4.57 -6.98
CA CYS A 67 -9.38 -5.27 -8.19
C CYS A 67 -9.40 -4.35 -9.43
N LYS A 68 -10.44 -3.52 -9.59
CA LYS A 68 -10.51 -2.56 -10.70
C LYS A 68 -9.41 -1.50 -10.60
N GLN A 69 -9.17 -0.96 -9.41
CA GLN A 69 -8.12 0.03 -9.19
C GLN A 69 -6.73 -0.58 -9.43
N ASP A 70 -6.50 -1.79 -8.96
CA ASP A 70 -5.25 -2.51 -9.17
C ASP A 70 -4.99 -2.79 -10.64
N LEU A 71 -6.00 -3.19 -11.41
CA LEU A 71 -5.86 -3.35 -12.85
C LEU A 71 -5.46 -2.05 -13.56
N LEU A 72 -6.05 -0.92 -13.16
CA LEU A 72 -5.68 0.39 -13.70
C LEU A 72 -4.24 0.75 -13.36
N ARG A 73 -3.82 0.51 -12.10
CA ARG A 73 -2.46 0.73 -11.64
C ARG A 73 -1.46 -0.16 -12.40
N CYS A 74 -1.71 -1.46 -12.50
CA CYS A 74 -0.84 -2.38 -13.24
C CYS A 74 -0.68 -1.97 -14.70
N ARG A 75 -1.75 -1.50 -15.35
CA ARG A 75 -1.66 -1.01 -16.74
C ARG A 75 -0.77 0.24 -16.84
N ALA A 76 -0.89 1.17 -15.91
CA ALA A 76 -0.06 2.38 -15.88
C ALA A 76 1.42 2.02 -15.62
N GLU A 77 1.68 1.15 -14.64
CA GLU A 77 3.03 0.66 -14.31
C GLU A 77 3.67 -0.07 -15.49
N TYR A 78 2.92 -0.95 -16.17
CA TYR A 78 3.38 -1.62 -17.38
C TYR A 78 3.79 -0.62 -18.46
N SER A 79 2.94 0.36 -18.75
CA SER A 79 3.23 1.40 -19.75
C SER A 79 4.49 2.20 -19.38
N ASN A 80 4.64 2.56 -18.10
CA ASN A 80 5.79 3.30 -17.61
C ASN A 80 7.09 2.49 -17.72
N LEU A 81 7.05 1.21 -17.34
CA LEU A 81 8.20 0.30 -17.44
C LEU A 81 8.63 0.12 -18.89
N CYS A 82 7.69 -0.10 -19.81
CA CYS A 82 8.00 -0.22 -21.23
C CYS A 82 8.60 1.07 -21.80
N ALA A 83 8.06 2.24 -21.43
CA ALA A 83 8.59 3.52 -21.87
C ALA A 83 10.01 3.75 -21.35
N TRP A 84 10.23 3.52 -20.05
CA TRP A 84 11.52 3.67 -19.40
C TRP A 84 12.57 2.71 -19.99
N PHE A 85 12.24 1.42 -20.11
CA PHE A 85 13.15 0.42 -20.67
C PHE A 85 13.56 0.76 -22.11
N ASN A 86 12.62 1.20 -22.94
CA ASN A 86 12.92 1.60 -24.32
C ASN A 86 13.83 2.83 -24.38
N ALA A 87 13.63 3.81 -23.49
CA ALA A 87 14.50 4.98 -23.41
C ALA A 87 15.93 4.58 -22.99
N GLU A 88 16.04 3.76 -21.94
CA GLU A 88 17.31 3.29 -21.40
C GLU A 88 18.08 2.42 -22.40
N PHE A 89 17.38 1.51 -23.07
CA PHE A 89 17.95 0.67 -24.11
C PHE A 89 18.51 1.52 -25.27
N LYS A 90 17.76 2.54 -25.73
CA LYS A 90 18.23 3.44 -26.79
C LYS A 90 19.46 4.23 -26.37
N ALA A 91 19.49 4.75 -25.13
CA ALA A 91 20.63 5.46 -24.60
C ALA A 91 21.88 4.57 -24.54
N THR A 92 21.72 3.35 -23.99
CA THR A 92 22.79 2.37 -23.88
C THR A 92 23.32 1.94 -25.24
N LYS A 93 22.43 1.64 -26.19
CA LYS A 93 22.81 1.28 -27.55
C LYS A 93 23.59 2.39 -28.23
N LYS A 94 23.15 3.65 -28.09
CA LYS A 94 23.87 4.81 -28.64
C LYS A 94 25.27 4.94 -28.04
N ALA A 95 25.41 4.76 -26.73
CA ALA A 95 26.71 4.80 -26.06
C ALA A 95 27.64 3.68 -26.54
N PHE A 96 27.10 2.48 -26.76
CA PHE A 96 27.83 1.35 -27.34
C PHE A 96 28.30 1.63 -28.77
N ASP A 97 27.40 2.11 -29.63
CA ASP A 97 27.74 2.40 -31.03
C ASP A 97 28.84 3.49 -31.13
N VAL A 98 28.79 4.50 -30.26
CA VAL A 98 29.82 5.54 -30.17
C VAL A 98 31.17 4.97 -29.71
N SER A 99 31.16 4.10 -28.69
CA SER A 99 32.41 3.51 -28.19
C SER A 99 33.06 2.62 -29.25
N VAL A 100 32.28 1.79 -29.96
CA VAL A 100 32.76 0.96 -31.07
C VAL A 100 33.35 1.83 -32.19
N GLY A 101 32.65 2.91 -32.58
CA GLY A 101 33.17 3.84 -33.59
C GLY A 101 34.47 4.52 -33.17
N MET A 102 34.60 4.89 -31.89
CA MET A 102 35.84 5.45 -31.33
C MET A 102 36.98 4.42 -31.37
N PHE A 103 36.73 3.18 -30.96
CA PHE A 103 37.72 2.10 -31.02
C PHE A 103 38.19 1.83 -32.45
N GLN A 104 37.29 1.76 -33.42
CA GLN A 104 37.65 1.57 -34.83
C GLN A 104 38.48 2.73 -35.38
N SER A 105 38.15 3.96 -34.99
CA SER A 105 38.89 5.16 -35.39
C SER A 105 40.30 5.16 -34.80
N LEU A 106 40.44 4.85 -33.51
CA LEU A 106 41.75 4.73 -32.85
C LEU A 106 42.59 3.60 -33.46
N PHE A 107 42.00 2.44 -33.73
CA PHE A 107 42.70 1.31 -34.35
C PHE A 107 43.20 1.65 -35.76
N ARG A 108 42.41 2.40 -36.54
CA ARG A 108 42.85 2.94 -37.83
C ARG A 108 44.02 3.92 -37.68
N VAL A 109 43.98 4.82 -36.71
CA VAL A 109 45.10 5.78 -36.52
C VAL A 109 46.38 5.04 -36.08
N MET A 110 46.27 4.03 -35.20
CA MET A 110 47.44 3.28 -34.72
C MET A 110 48.04 2.31 -35.75
N MET A 111 47.26 1.77 -36.68
CA MET A 111 47.76 0.85 -37.72
C MET A 111 48.40 1.55 -38.93
N TRP A 112 48.32 2.88 -39.00
CA TRP A 112 48.92 3.71 -40.06
C TRP A 112 50.15 4.50 -39.60
N TYR A 113 50.66 4.22 -38.39
CA TYR A 113 51.97 4.61 -37.86
C TYR A 113 52.78 3.36 -37.54
#